data_AF-A0A7X5IBE6-F1
#
_entry.id   AF-A0A7X5IBE6-F1
#
_cell.length_a   1.000
_cell.length_b   1.000
_cell.length_c   1.000
_cell.angle_alpha   90.00
_cell.angle_beta   90.00
_cell.angle_gamma   90.00
#
_symmetry.space_group_name_H-M   'P 1'
#
loop_
_entity.id
_entity.type
_entity.pdbx_description
1 polymer ?
#
loop_
_entity_poly.entity_id
_entity_poly.type
_entity_poly.pdbx_seq_one_letter_code
_entity_poly.pdbx_strand_id
1 'polypeptide(L)'
;MKMVYLASPLRGDYDRNIERAVVYSRLVSECGLLPLAPHIIFSQWCNDTVPEQREQGLKLGLALLEKCDEMWVMGKEISQGMQGEIDFAREHGIRTYFVPYPSLKEYYPVSTDETCLLDGWDCVGDGIKENLDGRLVLLSYESLKPEHRNARNQLWVATHGPGCRADGGNFSDTVHLFHPIDRDRMAVSRREILGFPKGETVEMLKNAYPEFVSGIAEYGQEEEEELCP
;
A
#
# COMPACT_ATOMS: atom_id res chain seq x y z
N MET A 1 2.84 -17.06 -9.87
CA MET A 1 3.39 -16.69 -8.56
C MET A 1 4.00 -15.31 -8.71
N LYS A 2 3.62 -14.37 -7.84
CA LYS A 2 4.05 -12.97 -7.92
C LYS A 2 5.48 -12.80 -7.41
N MET A 3 6.31 -12.09 -8.15
CA MET A 3 7.70 -11.76 -7.81
C MET A 3 7.75 -10.47 -6.99
N VAL A 4 8.33 -10.55 -5.80
CA VAL A 4 8.42 -9.43 -4.87
C VAL A 4 9.88 -9.10 -4.60
N TYR A 5 10.29 -7.90 -4.97
CA TYR A 5 11.60 -7.38 -4.61
C TYR A 5 11.64 -6.97 -3.15
N LEU A 6 12.64 -7.44 -2.39
CA LEU A 6 12.82 -7.07 -0.99
C LEU A 6 13.97 -6.06 -0.84
N ALA A 7 13.60 -4.80 -0.60
CA ALA A 7 14.54 -3.74 -0.27
C ALA A 7 14.75 -3.70 1.25
N SER A 8 15.98 -3.92 1.73
CA SER A 8 16.32 -3.82 3.14
C SER A 8 17.75 -3.31 3.34
N PRO A 9 18.10 -2.77 4.52
CA PRO A 9 19.45 -2.31 4.77
C PRO A 9 20.49 -3.43 4.58
N LEU A 10 21.58 -3.13 3.87
CA LEU A 10 22.76 -4.00 3.78
C LEU A 10 23.91 -3.49 4.67
N ARG A 11 24.23 -2.20 4.58
CA ARG A 11 25.34 -1.56 5.31
C ARG A 11 25.12 -1.54 6.82
N GLY A 12 26.24 -1.40 7.55
CA GLY A 12 26.27 -1.45 9.01
C GLY A 12 26.73 -2.83 9.46
N ASP A 13 25.79 -3.65 9.89
CA ASP A 13 26.03 -5.04 10.30
C ASP A 13 25.68 -5.99 9.14
N TYR A 14 26.64 -6.21 8.24
CA TYR A 14 26.44 -6.97 6.99
C TYR A 14 25.91 -8.39 7.24
N ASP A 15 26.53 -9.13 8.16
CA ASP A 15 26.14 -10.51 8.45
C ASP A 15 24.70 -10.58 8.97
N ARG A 16 24.37 -9.73 9.94
CA ARG A 16 23.02 -9.66 10.50
C ARG A 16 21.98 -9.20 9.49
N ASN A 17 22.34 -8.28 8.60
CA ASN A 17 21.44 -7.78 7.58
C ASN A 17 21.15 -8.84 6.50
N ILE A 18 22.15 -9.62 6.10
CA ILE A 18 21.97 -10.76 5.20
C ILE A 18 21.10 -11.83 5.86
N GLU A 19 21.37 -12.18 7.13
CA GLU A 19 20.53 -13.12 7.89
C GLU A 19 19.06 -12.66 7.96
N ARG A 20 18.84 -11.37 8.25
CA ARG A 20 17.50 -10.76 8.25
C ARG A 20 16.83 -10.90 6.89
N ALA A 21 17.52 -10.56 5.81
CA ALA A 21 16.97 -10.66 4.47
C ALA A 21 16.58 -12.11 4.11
N VAL A 22 17.38 -13.11 4.49
CA VAL A 22 17.04 -14.52 4.33
C VAL A 22 15.77 -14.88 5.10
N VAL A 23 15.65 -14.42 6.36
CA VAL A 23 14.44 -14.65 7.17
C VAL A 23 13.21 -13.98 6.53
N TYR A 24 13.35 -12.75 6.05
CA TYR A 24 12.27 -12.01 5.39
C TYR A 24 11.84 -12.74 4.11
N SER A 25 12.78 -13.17 3.28
CA SER A 25 12.50 -14.00 2.10
C SER A 25 11.71 -15.25 2.50
N ARG A 26 12.13 -16.00 3.53
CA ARG A 26 11.37 -17.16 3.98
C ARG A 26 9.93 -16.80 4.36
N LEU A 27 9.72 -15.76 5.18
CA LEU A 27 8.38 -15.36 5.61
C LEU A 27 7.48 -14.92 4.45
N VAL A 28 8.03 -14.20 3.46
CA VAL A 28 7.33 -13.80 2.24
C VAL A 28 6.98 -15.01 1.37
N SER A 29 7.88 -16.00 1.29
CA SER A 29 7.60 -17.26 0.56
C SER A 29 6.47 -18.08 1.18
N GLU A 30 6.34 -18.05 2.51
CA GLU A 30 5.23 -18.67 3.24
C GLU A 30 3.88 -18.01 2.93
N CYS A 31 3.87 -16.80 2.36
CA CYS A 31 2.68 -16.12 1.84
C CYS A 31 2.37 -16.48 0.37
N GLY A 32 3.10 -17.43 -0.24
CA GLY A 32 2.88 -17.86 -1.63
C GLY A 32 3.49 -16.95 -2.69
N LEU A 33 4.41 -16.06 -2.29
CA LEU A 33 5.09 -15.09 -3.16
C LEU A 33 6.53 -15.56 -3.45
N LEU A 34 7.13 -15.07 -4.55
CA LEU A 34 8.53 -15.33 -4.88
C LEU A 34 9.40 -14.12 -4.45
N PRO A 35 10.07 -14.18 -3.29
CA PRO A 35 10.88 -13.08 -2.78
C PRO A 35 12.25 -13.02 -3.47
N LEU A 36 12.67 -11.80 -3.82
CA LEU A 36 13.95 -11.51 -4.45
C LEU A 36 14.68 -10.43 -3.65
N ALA A 37 15.64 -10.83 -2.82
CA ALA A 37 16.50 -9.92 -2.08
C ALA A 37 17.88 -9.83 -2.78
N PRO A 38 18.17 -8.74 -3.52
CA PRO A 38 19.33 -8.64 -4.41
C PRO A 38 20.67 -8.80 -3.66
N HIS A 39 20.75 -8.26 -2.44
CA HIS A 39 21.97 -8.24 -1.65
C HIS A 39 22.28 -9.57 -0.98
N ILE A 40 21.40 -10.59 -1.06
CA ILE A 40 21.77 -11.97 -0.71
C ILE A 40 22.66 -12.57 -1.82
N ILE A 41 22.41 -12.20 -3.08
CA ILE A 41 23.04 -12.79 -4.26
C ILE A 41 24.24 -11.96 -4.71
N PHE A 42 24.04 -10.67 -4.95
CA PHE A 42 25.04 -9.82 -5.57
C PHE A 42 26.19 -9.50 -4.60
N SER A 43 25.95 -9.41 -3.30
CA SER A 43 27.02 -9.16 -2.31
C SER A 43 28.07 -10.28 -2.27
N GLN A 44 27.74 -11.48 -2.75
CA GLN A 44 28.68 -12.62 -2.79
C GLN A 44 29.81 -12.40 -3.79
N TRP A 45 29.66 -11.47 -4.74
CA TRP A 45 30.64 -11.21 -5.81
C TRP A 45 30.78 -9.74 -6.22
N CYS A 46 29.89 -8.85 -5.75
CA CYS A 46 30.00 -7.39 -5.83
C CYS A 46 30.27 -6.84 -4.42
N ASN A 47 31.53 -6.47 -4.12
CA ASN A 47 31.90 -5.88 -2.85
C ASN A 47 31.39 -4.43 -2.75
N ASP A 48 30.43 -4.18 -1.86
CA ASP A 48 29.82 -2.86 -1.63
C ASP A 48 30.80 -1.80 -1.07
N THR A 49 31.99 -2.21 -0.58
CA THR A 49 33.04 -1.27 -0.14
C THR A 49 33.92 -0.79 -1.28
N VAL A 50 33.84 -1.42 -2.47
CA VAL A 50 34.58 -1.02 -3.67
C VAL A 50 33.62 -0.23 -4.58
N PRO A 51 33.88 1.07 -4.87
CA PRO A 51 32.92 1.93 -5.58
C PRO A 51 32.40 1.36 -6.91
N GLU A 52 33.30 0.81 -7.73
CA GLU A 52 32.97 0.23 -9.04
C GLU A 52 32.08 -1.02 -8.92
N GLN A 53 32.38 -1.91 -7.97
CA GLN A 53 31.59 -3.11 -7.74
C GLN A 53 30.24 -2.79 -7.07
N ARG A 54 30.20 -1.76 -6.23
CA ARG A 54 28.95 -1.22 -5.68
C ARG A 54 28.05 -0.69 -6.78
N GLU A 55 28.58 0.10 -7.70
CA GLU A 55 27.81 0.62 -8.84
C GLU A 55 27.25 -0.53 -9.70
N GLN A 56 28.08 -1.55 -9.97
CA GLN A 56 27.64 -2.76 -10.66
C GLN A 56 26.51 -3.48 -9.90
N GLY A 57 26.66 -3.67 -8.59
CA GLY A 57 25.66 -4.32 -7.74
C GLY A 57 24.33 -3.57 -7.73
N LEU A 58 24.37 -2.22 -7.64
CA LEU A 58 23.18 -1.38 -7.74
C LEU A 58 22.49 -1.51 -9.10
N LYS A 59 23.26 -1.47 -10.20
CA LYS A 59 22.72 -1.63 -11.55
C LYS A 59 22.01 -2.97 -11.74
N LEU A 60 22.58 -4.05 -11.22
CA LEU A 60 21.96 -5.38 -11.26
C LEU A 60 20.72 -5.46 -10.36
N GLY A 61 20.77 -4.82 -9.19
CA GLY A 61 19.64 -4.67 -8.28
C GLY A 61 18.44 -3.99 -8.96
N LEU A 62 18.67 -2.88 -9.67
CA LEU A 62 17.62 -2.17 -10.41
C LEU A 62 17.10 -2.97 -11.60
N ALA A 63 17.99 -3.65 -12.34
CA ALA A 63 17.57 -4.53 -13.44
C ALA A 63 16.71 -5.70 -12.97
N LEU A 64 16.96 -6.23 -11.76
CA LEU A 64 16.12 -7.24 -11.13
C LEU A 64 14.78 -6.66 -10.67
N LEU A 65 14.80 -5.48 -10.04
CA LEU A 65 13.60 -4.77 -9.59
C LEU A 65 12.63 -4.52 -10.75
N GLU A 66 13.13 -4.08 -11.91
CA GLU A 66 12.33 -3.87 -13.12
C GLU A 66 11.57 -5.12 -13.61
N LYS A 67 11.99 -6.33 -13.20
CA LYS A 67 11.31 -7.58 -13.55
C LYS A 67 10.36 -8.08 -12.47
N CYS A 68 10.32 -7.44 -11.30
CA CYS A 68 9.43 -7.81 -10.21
C CYS A 68 8.04 -7.19 -10.42
N ASP A 69 7.01 -7.85 -9.89
CA ASP A 69 5.64 -7.33 -9.94
C ASP A 69 5.44 -6.18 -8.93
N GLU A 70 6.18 -6.22 -7.82
CA GLU A 70 6.17 -5.17 -6.79
C GLU A 70 7.45 -5.17 -5.94
N MET A 71 7.59 -4.14 -5.12
CA MET A 71 8.66 -3.99 -4.15
C MET A 71 8.13 -3.83 -2.73
N TRP A 72 8.73 -4.54 -1.78
CA TRP A 72 8.48 -4.37 -0.35
C TRP A 72 9.74 -3.83 0.34
N VAL A 73 9.57 -2.70 1.01
CA VAL A 73 10.61 -2.03 1.80
C VAL A 73 10.53 -2.55 3.23
N MET A 74 11.55 -3.30 3.63
CA MET A 74 11.53 -4.10 4.87
C MET A 74 12.28 -3.37 6.00
N GLY A 75 11.54 -3.07 7.07
CA GLY A 75 12.05 -2.38 8.26
C GLY A 75 11.74 -0.88 8.26
N LYS A 76 12.13 -0.21 9.35
CA LYS A 76 11.85 1.22 9.57
C LYS A 76 12.93 2.15 9.00
N GLU A 77 14.14 1.63 8.80
CA GLU A 77 15.28 2.41 8.35
C GLU A 77 15.37 2.36 6.83
N ILE A 78 15.39 3.53 6.19
CA ILE A 78 15.59 3.65 4.75
C ILE A 78 17.04 4.07 4.53
N SER A 79 17.85 3.15 3.99
CA SER A 79 19.23 3.45 3.60
C SER A 79 19.27 4.23 2.28
N GLN A 80 20.40 4.87 1.99
CA GLN A 80 20.60 5.56 0.69
C GLN A 80 20.41 4.61 -0.51
N GLY A 81 20.83 3.34 -0.39
CA GLY A 81 20.62 2.35 -1.46
C GLY A 81 19.14 2.06 -1.68
N MET A 82 18.41 1.85 -0.59
CA MET A 82 16.96 1.64 -0.64
C MET A 82 16.22 2.86 -1.19
N GLN A 83 16.67 4.07 -0.85
CA GLN A 83 16.07 5.28 -1.41
C GLN A 83 16.18 5.30 -2.95
N GLY A 84 17.33 4.91 -3.50
CA GLY A 84 17.50 4.78 -4.95
C GLY A 84 16.59 3.71 -5.58
N GLU A 85 16.38 2.58 -4.89
CA GLU A 85 15.43 1.54 -5.32
C GLU A 85 13.98 2.07 -5.28
N ILE A 86 13.59 2.80 -4.24
CA ILE A 86 12.27 3.46 -4.09
C ILE A 86 12.03 4.50 -5.18
N ASP A 87 13.03 5.32 -5.48
CA ASP A 87 12.96 6.32 -6.55
C ASP A 87 12.79 5.63 -7.91
N PHE A 88 13.59 4.59 -8.18
CA PHE A 88 13.48 3.80 -9.41
C PHE A 88 12.11 3.13 -9.57
N ALA A 89 11.60 2.48 -8.51
CA ALA A 89 10.29 1.84 -8.53
C ALA A 89 9.18 2.83 -8.87
N ARG A 90 9.22 4.03 -8.27
CA ARG A 90 8.28 5.12 -8.58
C ARG A 90 8.36 5.57 -10.04
N GLU A 91 9.56 5.75 -10.57
CA GLU A 91 9.76 6.17 -11.97
C GLU A 91 9.26 5.13 -12.98
N HIS A 92 9.28 3.85 -12.61
CA HIS A 92 8.88 2.73 -13.48
C HIS A 92 7.46 2.21 -13.19
N GLY A 93 6.71 2.87 -12.29
CA GLY A 93 5.34 2.47 -11.94
C GLY A 93 5.26 1.13 -11.17
N ILE A 94 6.34 0.73 -10.50
CA ILE A 94 6.38 -0.48 -9.68
C ILE A 94 5.78 -0.17 -8.30
N ARG A 95 4.72 -0.88 -7.95
CA ARG A 95 4.04 -0.70 -6.66
C ARG A 95 5.01 -0.99 -5.52
N THR A 96 5.03 -0.08 -4.54
CA THR A 96 5.96 -0.12 -3.42
C THR A 96 5.19 -0.12 -2.10
N TYR A 97 5.44 -1.12 -1.26
CA TYR A 97 4.82 -1.27 0.05
C TYR A 97 5.86 -1.21 1.15
N PHE A 98 5.50 -0.64 2.30
CA PHE A 98 6.40 -0.54 3.46
C PHE A 98 5.99 -1.54 4.53
N VAL A 99 6.94 -2.36 4.98
CA VAL A 99 6.73 -3.38 6.01
C VAL A 99 7.63 -3.02 7.21
N PRO A 100 7.16 -2.15 8.13
CA PRO A 100 8.01 -1.61 9.20
C PRO A 100 8.44 -2.67 10.22
N TYR A 101 7.65 -3.75 10.38
CA TYR A 101 7.94 -4.87 11.26
C TYR A 101 7.93 -6.19 10.49
N PRO A 102 9.00 -6.51 9.73
CA PRO A 102 9.06 -7.69 8.87
C PRO A 102 8.85 -9.04 9.58
N SER A 103 9.05 -9.10 10.90
CA SER A 103 8.83 -10.29 11.71
C SER A 103 7.36 -10.57 12.02
N LEU A 104 6.47 -9.61 11.77
CA LEU A 104 5.04 -9.68 12.04
C LEU A 104 4.27 -9.67 10.72
N LYS A 105 3.71 -10.83 10.32
CA LYS A 105 3.00 -10.99 9.04
C LYS A 105 1.74 -10.10 8.91
N GLU A 106 1.22 -9.58 10.01
CA GLU A 106 0.07 -8.65 9.98
C GLU A 106 0.36 -7.34 9.22
N TYR A 107 1.64 -6.97 9.09
CA TYR A 107 2.08 -5.81 8.31
C TYR A 107 2.29 -6.12 6.81
N TYR A 108 2.10 -7.37 6.37
CA TYR A 108 2.41 -7.73 4.99
C TYR A 108 1.26 -7.29 4.06
N PRO A 109 1.54 -6.61 2.94
CA PRO A 109 0.54 -6.11 2.01
C PRO A 109 0.00 -7.23 1.09
N VAL A 110 -0.47 -8.32 1.70
CA VAL A 110 -1.04 -9.47 1.00
C VAL A 110 -2.55 -9.30 0.94
N SER A 111 -3.10 -9.30 -0.28
CA SER A 111 -4.55 -9.33 -0.46
C SER A 111 -5.10 -10.70 -0.05
N THR A 112 -6.30 -10.71 0.53
CA THR A 112 -7.04 -11.94 0.83
C THR A 112 -7.61 -12.62 -0.42
N ASP A 113 -7.59 -11.93 -1.56
CA ASP A 113 -8.00 -12.44 -2.86
C ASP A 113 -6.95 -12.12 -3.95
N GLU A 114 -7.27 -12.42 -5.21
CA GLU A 114 -6.36 -12.22 -6.34
C GLU A 114 -6.23 -10.75 -6.78
N THR A 115 -7.07 -9.84 -6.26
CA THR A 115 -7.03 -8.42 -6.60
C THR A 115 -5.94 -7.72 -5.81
N CYS A 116 -5.09 -6.93 -6.49
CA CYS A 116 -4.06 -6.14 -5.82
C CYS A 116 -4.66 -5.12 -4.84
N LEU A 117 -3.98 -4.93 -3.71
CA LEU A 117 -4.32 -3.86 -2.77
C LEU A 117 -4.06 -2.50 -3.41
N LEU A 118 -4.95 -1.57 -3.10
CA LEU A 118 -4.92 -0.22 -3.63
C LEU A 118 -3.99 0.66 -2.78
N ASP A 119 -3.37 1.63 -3.43
CA ASP A 119 -2.46 2.58 -2.81
C ASP A 119 -2.69 4.02 -3.35
N GLY A 120 -1.80 4.95 -3.01
CA GLY A 120 -1.95 6.35 -3.42
C GLY A 120 -1.95 6.57 -4.94
N TRP A 121 -1.42 5.65 -5.74
CA TRP A 121 -1.48 5.72 -7.20
C TRP A 121 -2.88 5.47 -7.75
N ASP A 122 -3.77 4.88 -6.96
CA ASP A 122 -5.17 4.62 -7.32
C ASP A 122 -6.08 5.81 -6.99
N CYS A 123 -5.53 6.89 -6.42
CA CYS A 123 -6.27 8.09 -6.02
C CYS A 123 -6.18 9.24 -7.02
N VAL A 124 -7.21 10.09 -7.04
CA VAL A 124 -7.17 11.47 -7.53
C VAL A 124 -7.12 12.43 -6.34
N GLY A 125 -6.44 13.55 -6.56
CA GLY A 125 -6.31 14.60 -5.55
C GLY A 125 -5.43 14.18 -4.36
N ASP A 126 -5.36 15.07 -3.39
CA ASP A 126 -4.67 14.83 -2.12
C ASP A 126 -5.78 14.79 -1.06
N GLY A 127 -6.24 13.59 -0.69
CA GLY A 127 -7.37 13.40 0.21
C GLY A 127 -7.22 14.16 1.53
N ILE A 128 -5.98 14.44 1.94
CA ILE A 128 -5.64 15.23 3.12
C ILE A 128 -6.04 16.70 2.98
N LYS A 129 -6.18 17.24 1.77
CA LYS A 129 -6.46 18.67 1.52
C LYS A 129 -7.89 18.97 1.09
N GLU A 130 -8.75 17.96 0.97
CA GLU A 130 -10.11 18.13 0.43
C GLU A 130 -11.20 17.79 1.44
N ASN A 131 -12.39 18.35 1.28
CA ASN A 131 -13.54 17.90 2.08
C ASN A 131 -13.91 16.46 1.69
N LEU A 132 -14.04 15.58 2.68
CA LEU A 132 -14.38 14.17 2.52
C LEU A 132 -15.88 13.89 2.64
N ASP A 133 -16.65 14.82 3.18
CA ASP A 133 -18.04 14.60 3.58
C ASP A 133 -18.93 14.14 2.41
N GLY A 134 -19.61 13.01 2.58
CA GLY A 134 -20.44 12.35 1.57
C GLY A 134 -19.68 11.71 0.40
N ARG A 135 -18.34 11.65 0.44
CA ARG A 135 -17.53 11.18 -0.69
C ARG A 135 -17.01 9.77 -0.48
N LEU A 136 -16.89 9.03 -1.58
CA LEU A 136 -16.17 7.77 -1.62
C LEU A 136 -14.67 8.03 -1.47
N VAL A 137 -14.06 7.40 -0.48
CA VAL A 137 -12.65 7.53 -0.12
C VAL A 137 -11.95 6.18 -0.16
N LEU A 138 -10.65 6.22 -0.41
CA LEU A 138 -9.76 5.07 -0.33
C LEU A 138 -9.04 5.05 1.01
N LEU A 139 -9.23 3.99 1.78
CA LEU A 139 -8.57 3.70 3.04
C LEU A 139 -7.27 2.93 2.80
N SER A 140 -6.23 3.25 3.58
CA SER A 140 -5.01 2.45 3.63
C SER A 140 -5.32 1.01 4.02
N TYR A 141 -4.72 0.05 3.33
CA TYR A 141 -4.87 -1.37 3.68
C TYR A 141 -4.33 -1.70 5.08
N GLU A 142 -3.47 -0.82 5.64
CA GLU A 142 -2.91 -0.95 6.99
C GLU A 142 -3.97 -0.76 8.08
N SER A 143 -5.04 -0.02 7.78
CA SER A 143 -6.19 0.18 8.67
C SER A 143 -7.12 -1.05 8.71
N LEU A 144 -6.91 -2.01 7.81
CA LEU A 144 -7.65 -3.26 7.76
C LEU A 144 -6.88 -4.37 8.46
N LYS A 145 -7.62 -5.21 9.19
CA LYS A 145 -7.08 -6.47 9.70
C LYS A 145 -6.65 -7.37 8.54
N PRO A 146 -5.60 -8.19 8.69
CA PRO A 146 -5.10 -9.05 7.62
C PRO A 146 -6.18 -9.93 6.97
N GLU A 147 -7.10 -10.48 7.74
CA GLU A 147 -8.21 -11.33 7.27
C GLU A 147 -9.29 -10.58 6.45
N HIS A 148 -9.25 -9.26 6.43
CA HIS A 148 -10.18 -8.41 5.68
C HIS A 148 -9.47 -7.55 4.62
N ARG A 149 -8.18 -7.77 4.40
CA ARG A 149 -7.33 -6.93 3.54
C ARG A 149 -7.53 -7.32 2.07
N ASN A 150 -8.49 -6.67 1.41
CA ASN A 150 -8.68 -6.73 -0.04
C ASN A 150 -9.09 -5.35 -0.56
N ALA A 151 -9.04 -5.17 -1.88
CA ALA A 151 -9.29 -3.89 -2.53
C ALA A 151 -10.72 -3.37 -2.30
N ARG A 152 -11.72 -4.27 -2.25
CA ARG A 152 -13.12 -3.92 -1.94
C ARG A 152 -13.23 -3.25 -0.58
N ASN A 153 -12.66 -3.88 0.45
CA ASN A 153 -12.73 -3.41 1.83
C ASN A 153 -11.87 -2.16 2.09
N GLN A 154 -11.12 -1.67 1.11
CA GLN A 154 -10.43 -0.37 1.18
C GLN A 154 -11.33 0.80 0.76
N LEU A 155 -12.51 0.56 0.17
CA LEU A 155 -13.41 1.63 -0.28
C LEU A 155 -14.53 1.89 0.73
N TRP A 156 -14.65 3.16 1.12
CA TRP A 156 -15.56 3.61 2.16
C TRP A 156 -16.20 4.93 1.77
N VAL A 157 -17.40 5.20 2.25
CA VAL A 157 -18.00 6.54 2.16
C VAL A 157 -17.74 7.27 3.47
N ALA A 158 -17.15 8.47 3.39
CA ALA A 158 -16.99 9.33 4.54
C ALA A 158 -18.30 10.06 4.84
N THR A 159 -18.79 9.97 6.07
CA THR A 159 -20.14 10.42 6.43
C THR A 159 -20.16 11.69 7.27
N HIS A 160 -19.23 11.84 8.22
CA HIS A 160 -19.08 13.02 9.06
C HIS A 160 -17.82 12.92 9.92
N GLY A 161 -17.46 14.01 10.59
CA GLY A 161 -16.44 14.02 11.63
C GLY A 161 -15.59 15.28 11.57
N PRO A 162 -14.89 15.63 12.66
CA PRO A 162 -13.98 16.77 12.66
C PRO A 162 -12.89 16.65 11.57
N GLY A 163 -12.46 15.43 11.27
CA GLY A 163 -11.49 15.13 10.22
C GLY A 163 -12.01 15.18 8.79
N CYS A 164 -13.32 15.39 8.54
CA CYS A 164 -13.82 15.49 7.16
C CYS A 164 -13.32 16.75 6.46
N ARG A 165 -13.07 17.83 7.21
CA ARG A 165 -12.61 19.12 6.67
C ARG A 165 -11.12 19.07 6.31
N ALA A 166 -10.74 19.88 5.31
CA ALA A 166 -9.37 19.98 4.81
C ALA A 166 -8.34 20.43 5.85
N ASP A 167 -8.74 21.32 6.75
CA ASP A 167 -7.95 21.82 7.88
C ASP A 167 -7.96 20.87 9.08
N GLY A 168 -8.77 19.81 9.02
CA GLY A 168 -9.04 18.92 10.14
C GLY A 168 -9.82 19.59 11.27
N GLY A 169 -10.10 18.83 12.32
CA GLY A 169 -10.70 19.36 13.53
C GLY A 169 -9.63 19.87 14.50
N ASN A 170 -9.97 20.91 15.27
CA ASN A 170 -9.07 21.49 16.29
C ASN A 170 -8.59 20.48 17.35
N PHE A 171 -9.38 19.44 17.63
CA PHE A 171 -9.12 18.49 18.72
C PHE A 171 -9.07 17.02 18.27
N SER A 172 -9.46 16.74 17.03
CA SER A 172 -9.58 15.39 16.48
C SER A 172 -9.53 15.48 14.97
N ASP A 173 -8.88 14.52 14.33
CA ASP A 173 -8.88 14.31 12.89
C ASP A 173 -9.73 13.10 12.50
N THR A 174 -10.69 12.70 13.36
CA THR A 174 -11.52 11.52 13.14
C THR A 174 -12.51 11.73 12.00
N VAL A 175 -12.57 10.74 11.13
CA VAL A 175 -13.54 10.60 10.03
C VAL A 175 -14.35 9.34 10.30
N HIS A 176 -15.67 9.48 10.32
CA HIS A 176 -16.57 8.34 10.36
C HIS A 176 -16.85 7.87 8.95
N LEU A 177 -16.75 6.55 8.77
CA LEU A 177 -16.85 5.88 7.51
C LEU A 177 -17.95 4.83 7.56
N PHE A 178 -18.50 4.56 6.39
CA PHE A 178 -19.50 3.55 6.16
C PHE A 178 -19.18 2.74 4.89
N HIS A 179 -19.27 1.43 4.99
CA HIS A 179 -18.94 0.54 3.88
C HIS A 179 -20.13 0.41 2.93
N PRO A 180 -19.95 0.59 1.60
CA PRO A 180 -21.06 0.69 0.65
C PRO A 180 -21.83 -0.62 0.46
N ILE A 181 -21.23 -1.79 0.71
CA ILE A 181 -21.89 -3.09 0.46
C ILE A 181 -22.64 -3.60 1.71
N ASP A 182 -21.91 -3.82 2.80
CA ASP A 182 -22.41 -4.50 4.00
C ASP A 182 -22.84 -3.52 5.10
N ARG A 183 -22.69 -2.21 4.85
CA ARG A 183 -23.19 -1.14 5.73
C ARG A 183 -22.45 -1.07 7.07
N ASP A 184 -21.30 -1.73 7.18
CA ASP A 184 -20.41 -1.65 8.33
C ASP A 184 -19.93 -0.21 8.55
N ARG A 185 -19.57 0.10 9.80
CA ARG A 185 -19.13 1.44 10.20
C ARG A 185 -17.79 1.38 10.91
N MET A 186 -16.94 2.34 10.62
CA MET A 186 -15.69 2.53 11.34
C MET A 186 -15.41 4.02 11.56
N ALA A 187 -14.49 4.31 12.48
CA ALA A 187 -13.96 5.65 12.70
C ALA A 187 -12.43 5.56 12.58
N VAL A 188 -11.86 6.38 11.72
CA VAL A 188 -10.41 6.39 11.42
C VAL A 188 -9.86 7.79 11.54
N SER A 189 -8.55 7.94 11.66
CA SER A 189 -7.87 9.21 11.45
C SER A 189 -7.93 9.60 9.96
N ARG A 190 -8.08 10.89 9.66
CA ARG A 190 -7.94 11.45 8.31
C ARG A 190 -6.66 10.99 7.60
N ARG A 191 -5.59 10.71 8.35
CA ARG A 191 -4.29 10.27 7.80
C ARG A 191 -4.29 8.85 7.26
N GLU A 192 -5.29 8.05 7.64
CA GLU A 192 -5.47 6.69 7.15
C GLU A 192 -6.17 6.67 5.78
N ILE A 193 -6.75 7.80 5.36
CA ILE A 193 -7.41 7.97 4.08
C ILE A 193 -6.40 8.48 3.06
N LEU A 194 -6.20 7.71 1.99
CA LEU A 194 -5.23 7.98 0.94
C LEU A 194 -5.72 9.05 -0.05
N GLY A 195 -7.03 9.13 -0.29
CA GLY A 195 -7.59 10.00 -1.32
C GLY A 195 -8.96 9.56 -1.81
N PHE A 196 -9.38 10.13 -2.94
CA PHE A 196 -10.58 9.68 -3.65
C PHE A 196 -10.15 8.70 -4.74
N PRO A 197 -10.81 7.54 -4.90
CA PRO A 197 -10.41 6.59 -5.91
C PRO A 197 -10.62 7.19 -7.32
N LYS A 198 -9.71 6.91 -8.25
CA LYS A 198 -9.87 7.27 -9.66
C LYS A 198 -11.09 6.56 -10.26
N GLY A 199 -11.71 7.18 -11.27
CA GLY A 199 -12.82 6.56 -11.99
C GLY A 199 -12.44 5.21 -12.59
N GLU A 200 -11.24 5.08 -13.17
CA GLU A 200 -10.73 3.80 -13.71
C GLU A 200 -10.58 2.72 -12.62
N THR A 201 -10.14 3.10 -11.42
CA THR A 201 -10.03 2.20 -10.27
C THR A 201 -11.41 1.72 -9.84
N VAL A 202 -12.38 2.62 -9.74
CA VAL A 202 -13.77 2.25 -9.37
C VAL A 202 -14.37 1.30 -10.41
N GLU A 203 -14.18 1.54 -11.70
CA GLU A 203 -14.67 0.63 -12.76
C GLU A 203 -13.97 -0.73 -12.75
N MET A 204 -12.66 -0.77 -12.52
CA MET A 204 -11.93 -2.03 -12.32
C MET A 204 -12.54 -2.83 -11.16
N LEU A 205 -12.85 -2.18 -10.03
CA LEU A 205 -13.40 -2.84 -8.85
C LEU A 205 -14.84 -3.29 -9.04
N LYS A 206 -15.67 -2.54 -9.78
CA LYS A 206 -17.02 -3.02 -10.15
C LYS A 206 -16.98 -4.31 -10.96
N ASN A 207 -15.96 -4.47 -11.81
CA ASN A 207 -15.76 -5.71 -12.57
C ASN A 207 -15.25 -6.86 -11.68
N ALA A 208 -14.35 -6.57 -10.74
CA ALA A 208 -13.79 -7.56 -9.82
C ALA A 208 -14.80 -7.99 -8.72
N TYR A 209 -15.66 -7.07 -8.30
CA TYR A 209 -16.66 -7.24 -7.22
C TYR A 209 -18.03 -6.75 -7.71
N PRO A 210 -18.80 -7.57 -8.44
CA PRO A 210 -20.09 -7.16 -8.99
C PRO A 210 -21.10 -6.63 -7.96
N GLU A 211 -21.06 -7.13 -6.74
CA GLU A 211 -21.90 -6.66 -5.62
C GLU A 211 -21.60 -5.22 -5.18
N PHE A 212 -20.44 -4.69 -5.56
CA PHE A 212 -20.04 -3.31 -5.28
C PHE A 212 -20.86 -2.28 -6.06
N VAL A 213 -21.44 -2.68 -7.21
CA VAL A 213 -22.24 -1.81 -8.08
C VAL A 213 -23.53 -1.35 -7.39
N SER A 214 -24.24 -2.27 -6.72
CA SER A 214 -25.48 -1.93 -6.00
C SER A 214 -25.22 -1.01 -4.82
N GLY A 215 -24.14 -1.25 -4.07
CA GLY A 215 -23.80 -0.46 -2.88
C GLY A 215 -23.44 0.99 -3.16
N ILE A 216 -22.84 1.29 -4.32
CA ILE A 216 -22.51 2.66 -4.74
C ILE A 216 -23.70 3.38 -5.38
N ALA A 217 -24.52 2.67 -6.18
CA ALA A 217 -25.62 3.28 -6.93
C ALA A 217 -26.73 3.86 -6.05
N GLU A 218 -27.01 3.22 -4.91
CA GLU A 218 -28.02 3.68 -3.92
C GLU A 218 -27.66 5.06 -3.33
N TYR A 219 -26.37 5.42 -3.29
CA TYR A 219 -25.92 6.70 -2.73
C TYR A 219 -26.20 7.91 -3.65
N GLY A 220 -26.40 7.69 -4.95
CA GLY A 220 -26.75 8.74 -5.91
C GLY A 220 -28.24 9.08 -5.94
N GLN A 221 -29.08 8.37 -5.19
CA GLN A 221 -30.55 8.51 -5.21
C GLN A 221 -31.14 8.91 -3.85
N GLU A 222 -30.47 8.64 -2.72
CA GLU A 222 -30.96 9.02 -1.39
C GLU A 222 -30.91 10.55 -1.14
N GLU A 223 -30.11 11.33 -1.88
CA GLU A 223 -30.12 12.81 -1.77
C GLU A 223 -31.34 13.49 -2.41
N GLU A 224 -32.13 12.82 -3.25
CA GLU A 224 -33.37 13.38 -3.81
C GLU A 224 -34.63 13.06 -2.98
N GLU A 225 -34.61 12.04 -2.10
CA GLU A 225 -35.79 11.65 -1.32
C GLU A 225 -35.84 12.22 0.11
N GLU A 226 -34.73 12.72 0.68
CA GLU A 226 -34.75 13.40 1.99
C GLU A 226 -34.94 14.93 1.94
N LEU A 227 -35.12 15.50 0.74
CA LEU A 227 -35.46 16.92 0.54
C LEU A 227 -36.82 17.10 -0.14
N CYS A 228 -37.88 16.94 0.68
CA CYS A 228 -39.17 17.68 0.71
C CYS A 228 -40.44 16.80 0.64
N PRO A 229 -41.57 17.24 1.24
CA PRO A 229 -41.82 18.47 2.03
C PRO A 229 -42.12 18.25 3.53
#